data_AF-A0A8S1Q025-F1
#
_entry.id   AF-A0A8S1Q025-F1
#
_cell.length_a   1.000
_cell.length_b   1.000
_cell.length_c   1.000
_cell.angle_alpha   90.00
_cell.angle_beta   90.00
_cell.angle_gamma   90.00
#
_symmetry.space_group_name_H-M   'P 1'
#
loop_
_entity.id
_entity.type
_entity.pdbx_description
1 polymer ?
#
loop_
_entity_poly.entity_id
_entity_poly.type
_entity_poly.pdbx_seq_one_letter_code
_entity_poly.pdbx_strand_id
1 'polypeptide(L)'
;MNSYKLIKTQQENNTNGEDESTRHLNELPDTKISSIKVPPIAPINFLSLRERFGQIQDQYPLPIKFQQLLQTMRNIEQTFWKKRKPLTYDIKTNAIKILQIGQLLKLDKDLYEIKIVNKSIELILNDIPTENLPQFQPFQNQLPVIFENRITSIRNKLDKLVQETHENYLKLIQQESFLEHSKEFKIYFPTFDQNFVQDITPILLPFQIYSDEQQDQIKQIVEITIKYFNQRSVSFIFYNNLVQHLLNKIPMNKDIMEKLLMFLIKLQPDFLQITNAKKEQQKSKWIVQINKLSTEQKQIEQLKTYFY
;
A
#
# COMPACT_ATOMS: atom_id res chain seq x y z
N MET A 1 -13.16 11.20 -48.01
CA MET A 1 -12.06 12.04 -47.48
C MET A 1 -12.66 13.38 -47.09
N ASN A 2 -12.92 13.61 -45.81
CA ASN A 2 -13.47 14.88 -45.32
C ASN A 2 -12.44 15.65 -44.52
N SER A 3 -12.35 16.92 -44.87
CA SER A 3 -11.35 17.92 -44.48
C SER A 3 -11.42 18.29 -43.00
N TYR A 4 -10.29 18.17 -42.31
CA TYR A 4 -10.07 18.81 -41.02
C TYR A 4 -10.04 20.33 -41.21
N LYS A 5 -11.03 21.04 -40.67
CA LYS A 5 -10.91 22.47 -40.41
C LYS A 5 -10.03 22.67 -39.19
N LEU A 6 -8.78 23.09 -39.42
CA LEU A 6 -7.98 23.76 -38.41
C LEU A 6 -8.70 25.03 -37.97
N ILE A 7 -9.06 25.10 -36.69
CA ILE A 7 -9.31 26.37 -36.02
C ILE A 7 -8.01 26.77 -35.33
N LYS A 8 -7.38 27.84 -35.84
CA LYS A 8 -6.37 28.62 -35.13
C LYS A 8 -7.09 29.73 -34.37
N THR A 9 -6.87 29.81 -33.06
CA THR A 9 -7.00 31.02 -32.23
C THR A 9 -5.95 30.88 -31.13
N GLN A 10 -4.81 31.54 -31.29
CA GLN A 10 -4.48 32.89 -30.81
C GLN A 10 -4.14 32.94 -29.32
N GLN A 11 -2.85 33.24 -29.11
CA GLN A 11 -2.22 33.96 -28.01
C GLN A 11 -2.06 33.29 -26.65
N GLU A 12 -0.78 33.20 -26.29
CA GLU A 12 -0.24 32.96 -24.96
C GLU A 12 -0.80 33.96 -23.96
N ASN A 13 -1.65 33.47 -23.05
CA ASN A 13 -1.83 34.10 -21.76
C ASN A 13 -1.04 33.28 -20.73
N ASN A 14 0.05 33.88 -20.23
CA ASN A 14 0.65 33.51 -18.95
C ASN A 14 -0.42 33.67 -17.86
N THR A 15 -1.13 32.58 -17.58
CA THR A 15 -1.94 32.46 -16.38
C THR A 15 -1.04 31.83 -15.32
N ASN A 16 -0.59 32.66 -14.38
CA ASN A 16 -0.12 32.17 -13.09
C ASN A 16 -1.19 31.22 -12.55
N GLY A 17 -0.74 30.05 -12.07
CA GLY A 17 -1.60 28.99 -11.57
C GLY A 17 -2.43 29.43 -10.38
N GLU A 18 -3.58 30.05 -10.64
CA GLU A 18 -4.63 30.24 -9.68
C GLU A 18 -5.58 29.05 -9.69
N ASP A 19 -5.75 28.54 -8.49
CA ASP A 19 -6.45 27.34 -8.06
C ASP A 19 -7.97 27.48 -8.29
N GLU A 20 -8.50 26.99 -9.42
CA GLU A 20 -9.95 26.94 -9.69
C GLU A 20 -10.73 26.06 -8.68
N SER A 21 -10.06 25.29 -7.81
CA SER A 21 -10.72 24.50 -6.75
C SER A 21 -11.13 25.30 -5.51
N THR A 22 -10.88 26.61 -5.45
CA THR A 22 -11.09 27.42 -4.23
C THR A 22 -12.31 28.34 -4.25
N ARG A 23 -13.10 28.38 -5.32
CA ARG A 23 -14.13 29.43 -5.47
C ARG A 23 -15.38 29.33 -4.57
N HIS A 24 -15.53 28.30 -3.75
CA HIS A 24 -16.70 28.15 -2.86
C HIS A 24 -16.36 27.58 -1.48
N LEU A 25 -15.48 28.23 -0.72
CA LEU A 25 -15.13 27.79 0.64
C LEU A 25 -15.10 28.92 1.68
N ASN A 26 -15.98 29.92 1.55
CA ASN A 26 -16.34 30.73 2.70
C ASN A 26 -17.68 30.25 3.24
N GLU A 27 -17.67 29.95 4.54
CA GLU A 27 -18.81 29.62 5.41
C GLU A 27 -19.28 28.15 5.42
N LEU A 28 -18.62 27.32 6.24
CA LEU A 28 -19.32 26.27 6.97
C LEU A 28 -18.90 26.30 8.45
N PRO A 29 -19.85 26.33 9.39
CA PRO A 29 -19.56 26.44 10.82
C PRO A 29 -19.04 25.14 11.41
N ASP A 30 -18.31 25.27 12.52
CA ASP A 30 -17.71 24.20 13.33
C ASP A 30 -18.68 23.04 13.64
N THR A 31 -18.65 21.98 12.84
CA THR A 31 -19.27 20.71 13.18
C THR A 31 -18.38 19.93 14.15
N LYS A 32 -18.82 19.84 15.41
CA LYS A 32 -18.28 18.93 16.43
C LYS A 32 -18.21 17.50 15.89
N ILE A 33 -17.02 16.90 15.97
CA ILE A 33 -16.74 15.51 15.64
C ILE A 33 -17.40 14.64 16.71
N SER A 34 -18.63 14.17 16.45
CA SER A 34 -19.23 13.07 17.21
C SER A 34 -20.16 12.27 16.29
N SER A 35 -20.06 10.95 16.40
CA SER A 35 -20.78 9.90 15.64
C SER A 35 -20.27 9.64 14.22
N ILE A 36 -19.50 8.55 14.08
CA ILE A 36 -19.40 7.82 12.81
C ILE A 36 -20.81 7.29 12.54
N LYS A 37 -21.52 7.86 11.57
CA LYS A 37 -22.80 7.32 11.10
C LYS A 37 -22.52 6.01 10.37
N VAL A 38 -22.85 4.89 11.00
CA VAL A 38 -22.91 3.60 10.32
C VAL A 38 -24.06 3.68 9.31
N PRO A 39 -23.83 3.51 8.00
CA PRO A 39 -24.90 3.58 7.02
C PRO A 39 -25.92 2.46 7.28
N PRO A 40 -27.23 2.72 7.10
CA PRO A 40 -28.25 1.68 7.26
C PRO A 40 -28.05 0.58 6.22
N ILE A 41 -28.06 -0.67 6.69
CA ILE A 41 -27.85 -1.87 5.88
C ILE A 41 -29.21 -2.38 5.40
N ALA A 42 -29.45 -2.34 4.09
CA ALA A 42 -30.58 -3.05 3.47
C ALA A 42 -30.21 -4.53 3.28
N PRO A 43 -31.16 -5.47 3.43
CA PRO A 43 -30.93 -6.89 3.18
C PRO A 43 -30.47 -7.09 1.73
N ILE A 44 -29.32 -7.76 1.56
CA ILE A 44 -28.69 -7.97 0.25
C ILE A 44 -29.44 -9.09 -0.46
N ASN A 45 -30.04 -8.78 -1.61
CA ASN A 45 -30.74 -9.77 -2.42
C ASN A 45 -29.72 -10.68 -3.15
N PHE A 46 -29.83 -12.00 -3.00
CA PHE A 46 -28.82 -12.98 -3.45
C PHE A 46 -28.54 -12.93 -4.97
N LEU A 47 -29.56 -12.69 -5.79
CA LEU A 47 -29.41 -12.53 -7.25
C LEU A 47 -28.45 -11.36 -7.60
N SER A 48 -28.48 -10.29 -6.80
CA SER A 48 -27.62 -9.12 -7.00
C SER A 48 -26.13 -9.37 -6.68
N LEU A 49 -25.81 -10.37 -5.85
CA LEU A 49 -24.43 -10.72 -5.52
C LEU A 49 -23.76 -11.46 -6.68
N ARG A 50 -24.45 -12.43 -7.30
CA ARG A 50 -23.95 -13.16 -8.48
C ARG A 50 -23.81 -12.22 -9.69
N GLU A 51 -24.73 -11.28 -9.85
CA GLU A 51 -24.67 -10.24 -10.88
C GLU A 51 -23.56 -9.19 -10.61
N ARG A 52 -23.32 -8.79 -9.35
CA ARG A 52 -22.24 -7.84 -8.99
C ARG A 52 -20.85 -8.44 -9.03
N PHE A 53 -20.68 -9.67 -8.56
CA PHE A 53 -19.36 -10.26 -8.33
C PHE A 53 -18.95 -11.27 -9.42
N GLY A 54 -19.85 -11.61 -10.34
CA GLY A 54 -19.51 -12.35 -11.56
C GLY A 54 -19.08 -13.80 -11.29
N GLN A 55 -17.98 -14.22 -11.92
CA GLN A 55 -17.43 -15.57 -11.78
C GLN A 55 -16.90 -15.81 -10.36
N ILE A 56 -17.10 -17.03 -9.85
CA ILE A 56 -16.53 -17.49 -8.58
C ILE A 56 -15.01 -17.34 -8.66
N GLN A 57 -14.43 -16.58 -7.74
CA GLN A 57 -12.98 -16.45 -7.62
C GLN A 57 -12.44 -17.61 -6.77
N ASP A 58 -11.28 -18.14 -7.12
CA ASP A 58 -10.63 -19.20 -6.35
C ASP A 58 -10.04 -18.69 -5.01
N GLN A 59 -9.82 -17.38 -4.89
CA GLN A 59 -9.20 -16.74 -3.74
C GLN A 59 -9.92 -15.45 -3.39
N TYR A 60 -9.92 -15.08 -2.10
CA TYR A 60 -10.42 -13.78 -1.69
C TYR A 60 -9.54 -12.64 -2.24
N PRO A 61 -10.08 -11.42 -2.42
CA PRO A 61 -9.22 -10.29 -2.68
C PRO A 61 -8.36 -9.95 -1.45
N LEU A 62 -7.15 -9.41 -1.68
CA LEU A 62 -6.27 -8.95 -0.60
C LEU A 62 -6.18 -7.41 -0.57
N PRO A 63 -5.96 -6.80 0.62
CA PRO A 63 -5.57 -5.39 0.72
C PRO A 63 -4.29 -5.08 -0.09
N ILE A 64 -4.11 -3.84 -0.54
CA ILE A 64 -3.01 -3.48 -1.45
C ILE A 64 -1.65 -3.75 -0.81
N LYS A 65 -1.50 -3.47 0.50
CA LYS A 65 -0.27 -3.80 1.24
C LYS A 65 0.13 -5.28 1.17
N PHE A 66 -0.84 -6.19 1.26
CA PHE A 66 -0.60 -7.63 1.21
C PHE A 66 -0.31 -8.10 -0.22
N GLN A 67 -0.96 -7.49 -1.22
CA GLN A 67 -0.61 -7.72 -2.63
C GLN A 67 0.83 -7.26 -2.93
N GLN A 68 1.23 -6.09 -2.42
CA GLN A 68 2.60 -5.58 -2.58
C GLN A 68 3.63 -6.49 -1.89
N LEU A 69 3.30 -7.00 -0.70
CA LEU A 69 4.16 -7.93 0.02
C LEU A 69 4.37 -9.23 -0.77
N LEU A 70 3.32 -9.81 -1.35
CA LEU A 70 3.41 -10.97 -2.23
C LEU A 70 4.18 -10.68 -3.51
N GLN A 71 4.01 -9.49 -4.10
CA GLN A 71 4.79 -9.08 -5.26
C GLN A 71 6.28 -8.95 -4.92
N THR A 72 6.62 -8.43 -3.74
CA THR A 72 8.00 -8.38 -3.25
C THR A 72 8.57 -9.78 -3.09
N MET A 73 7.83 -10.71 -2.49
CA MET A 73 8.21 -12.12 -2.42
C MET A 73 8.46 -12.70 -3.81
N ARG A 74 7.51 -12.56 -4.74
CA ARG A 74 7.63 -13.04 -6.12
C ARG A 74 8.90 -12.51 -6.81
N ASN A 75 9.21 -11.23 -6.62
CA ASN A 75 10.41 -10.60 -7.18
C ASN A 75 11.70 -11.16 -6.57
N ILE A 76 11.72 -11.45 -5.26
CA ILE A 76 12.84 -12.08 -4.56
C ILE A 76 13.08 -13.49 -5.13
N GLU A 77 12.05 -14.32 -5.15
CA GLU A 77 12.09 -15.70 -5.64
C GLU A 77 12.54 -15.76 -7.11
N GLN A 78 11.98 -14.89 -7.97
CA GLN A 78 12.39 -14.78 -9.38
C GLN A 78 13.85 -14.33 -9.53
N THR A 79 14.31 -13.39 -8.71
CA THR A 79 15.70 -12.90 -8.76
C THR A 79 16.66 -13.99 -8.33
N PHE A 80 16.32 -14.76 -7.29
CA PHE A 80 17.10 -15.91 -6.87
C PHE A 80 17.13 -16.98 -7.96
N TRP A 81 15.98 -17.31 -8.55
CA TRP A 81 15.91 -18.29 -9.64
C TRP A 81 16.82 -17.91 -10.82
N LYS A 82 16.86 -16.62 -11.18
CA LYS A 82 17.72 -16.09 -12.24
C LYS A 82 19.21 -16.14 -11.88
N LYS A 83 19.58 -15.78 -10.64
CA LYS A 83 21.00 -15.63 -10.22
C LYS A 83 21.61 -16.90 -9.64
N ARG A 84 20.78 -17.79 -9.08
CA ARG A 84 21.17 -19.01 -8.35
C ARG A 84 22.20 -18.79 -7.25
N LYS A 85 22.17 -17.61 -6.62
CA LYS A 85 23.09 -17.18 -5.55
C LYS A 85 22.31 -16.39 -4.49
N PRO A 86 22.81 -16.33 -3.24
CA PRO A 86 22.26 -15.45 -2.22
C PRO A 86 22.07 -14.02 -2.73
N LEU A 87 21.03 -13.34 -2.23
CA LEU A 87 20.67 -12.00 -2.67
C LEU A 87 21.12 -10.96 -1.65
N THR A 88 21.99 -10.05 -2.08
CA THR A 88 22.49 -8.97 -1.23
C THR A 88 21.67 -7.68 -1.43
N TYR A 89 21.24 -7.07 -0.33
CA TYR A 89 20.53 -5.79 -0.31
C TYR A 89 21.24 -4.81 0.63
N ASP A 90 21.74 -3.70 0.08
CA ASP A 90 22.31 -2.61 0.86
C ASP A 90 21.24 -1.92 1.71
N ILE A 91 21.52 -1.72 3.00
CA ILE A 91 20.54 -1.24 3.98
C ILE A 91 20.04 0.17 3.65
N LYS A 92 20.93 1.05 3.21
CA LYS A 92 20.59 2.45 2.92
C LYS A 92 19.68 2.59 1.71
N THR A 93 19.91 1.77 0.68
CA THR A 93 19.19 1.86 -0.60
C THR A 93 17.96 0.95 -0.67
N ASN A 94 17.90 -0.11 0.14
CA ASN A 94 16.84 -1.13 0.09
C ASN A 94 15.99 -1.22 1.37
N ALA A 95 16.02 -0.21 2.24
CA ALA A 95 15.27 -0.15 3.50
C ALA A 95 13.84 -0.72 3.43
N ILE A 96 13.02 -0.31 2.46
CA ILE A 96 11.63 -0.80 2.28
C ILE A 96 11.59 -2.29 2.02
N LYS A 97 12.46 -2.78 1.13
CA LYS A 97 12.51 -4.20 0.78
C LYS A 97 12.96 -5.03 1.97
N ILE A 98 13.89 -4.51 2.76
CA ILE A 98 14.37 -5.15 3.99
C ILE A 98 13.25 -5.23 5.03
N LEU A 99 12.49 -4.15 5.22
CA LEU A 99 11.29 -4.16 6.07
C LEU A 99 10.27 -5.19 5.60
N GLN A 100 9.97 -5.24 4.29
CA GLN A 100 9.06 -6.22 3.70
C GLN A 100 9.56 -7.66 3.86
N ILE A 101 10.86 -7.92 3.74
CA ILE A 101 11.47 -9.21 4.06
C ILE A 101 11.23 -9.55 5.55
N GLY A 102 11.38 -8.56 6.44
CA GLY A 102 11.05 -8.72 7.86
C GLY A 102 9.59 -9.08 8.10
N GLN A 103 8.66 -8.51 7.34
CA GLN A 103 7.23 -8.86 7.39
C GLN A 103 6.96 -10.29 6.88
N LEU A 104 7.63 -10.70 5.79
CA LEU A 104 7.60 -12.07 5.28
C LEU A 104 8.06 -13.08 6.35
N LEU A 105 9.17 -12.79 7.04
CA LEU A 105 9.70 -13.65 8.10
C LEU A 105 8.82 -13.68 9.36
N LYS A 106 8.00 -12.65 9.57
CA LYS A 106 6.99 -12.65 10.62
C LYS A 106 5.89 -13.69 10.33
N LEU A 107 5.49 -13.83 9.06
CA LEU A 107 4.52 -14.83 8.62
C LEU A 107 5.14 -16.23 8.57
N ASP A 108 6.41 -16.33 8.21
CA ASP A 108 7.11 -17.60 8.07
C ASP A 108 8.59 -17.45 8.38
N LYS A 109 9.00 -17.87 9.58
CA LYS A 109 10.37 -17.70 10.08
C LYS A 109 11.40 -18.48 9.27
N ASP A 110 10.99 -19.59 8.67
CA ASP A 110 11.89 -20.50 7.96
C ASP A 110 11.98 -20.14 6.46
N LEU A 111 11.29 -19.09 6.01
CA LEU A 111 11.24 -18.71 4.61
C LEU A 111 12.62 -18.33 4.04
N TYR A 112 13.40 -17.57 4.83
CA TYR A 112 14.74 -17.13 4.45
C TYR A 112 15.66 -17.10 5.68
N GLU A 113 16.94 -17.39 5.47
CA GLU A 113 18.00 -17.05 6.41
C GLU A 113 18.57 -15.66 6.04
N ILE A 114 18.73 -14.79 7.05
CA ILE A 114 19.34 -13.47 6.89
C ILE A 114 20.73 -13.46 7.54
N LYS A 115 21.76 -13.11 6.76
CA LYS A 115 23.09 -12.79 7.26
C LYS A 115 23.38 -11.31 7.08
N ILE A 116 24.07 -10.70 8.04
CA ILE A 116 24.49 -9.30 7.93
C ILE A 116 25.92 -9.29 7.36
N VAL A 117 26.11 -8.59 6.25
CA VAL A 117 27.41 -8.46 5.61
C VAL A 117 27.63 -7.00 5.25
N ASN A 118 28.57 -6.34 5.93
CA ASN A 118 29.03 -4.98 5.65
C ASN A 118 27.95 -3.99 5.15
N LYS A 119 27.13 -3.45 6.06
CA LYS A 119 26.02 -2.50 5.76
C LYS A 119 24.96 -3.03 4.79
N SER A 120 24.96 -4.32 4.52
CA SER A 120 23.97 -5.02 3.70
C SER A 120 23.40 -6.22 4.45
N ILE A 121 22.23 -6.67 4.00
CA ILE A 121 21.75 -8.01 4.34
C ILE A 121 21.98 -8.96 3.16
N GLU A 122 22.39 -10.17 3.45
CA GLU A 122 22.42 -11.29 2.52
C GLU A 122 21.25 -12.20 2.85
N LEU A 123 20.39 -12.41 1.85
CA LEU A 123 19.21 -13.27 1.93
C LEU A 123 19.54 -14.62 1.31
N ILE A 124 19.45 -15.68 2.11
CA ILE A 124 19.63 -17.06 1.72
C ILE A 124 18.27 -17.73 1.70
N LEU A 125 17.95 -18.40 0.59
CA LEU A 125 16.68 -19.10 0.43
C LEU A 125 16.80 -20.51 0.98
N ASN A 126 16.10 -20.78 2.08
CA ASN A 126 16.09 -22.08 2.74
C ASN A 126 15.38 -23.13 1.89
N ASP A 127 15.83 -24.37 1.99
CA ASP A 127 15.21 -25.55 1.39
C ASP A 127 15.02 -25.52 -0.13
N ILE A 128 15.84 -24.73 -0.84
CA ILE A 128 15.82 -24.67 -2.30
C ILE A 128 17.13 -25.26 -2.86
N PRO A 129 17.13 -26.56 -3.24
CA PRO A 129 18.28 -27.16 -3.90
C PRO A 129 18.46 -26.52 -5.28
N THR A 130 19.48 -25.68 -5.43
CA THR A 130 19.79 -24.96 -6.68
C THR A 130 20.04 -25.89 -7.86
N GLU A 131 20.47 -27.12 -7.58
CA GLU A 131 20.69 -28.21 -8.54
C GLU A 131 19.38 -28.67 -9.20
N ASN A 132 18.27 -28.66 -8.46
CA ASN A 132 16.96 -29.14 -8.94
C ASN A 132 16.10 -28.02 -9.55
N LEU A 133 16.60 -26.79 -9.57
CA LEU A 133 15.87 -25.69 -10.21
C LEU A 133 15.97 -25.80 -11.73
N PRO A 134 14.85 -25.66 -12.46
CA PRO A 134 14.89 -25.58 -13.93
C PRO A 134 15.71 -24.36 -14.36
N GLN A 135 16.28 -24.40 -15.57
CA GLN A 135 16.97 -23.23 -16.11
C GLN A 135 16.00 -22.05 -16.25
N PHE A 136 16.46 -20.85 -15.92
CA PHE A 136 15.64 -19.65 -16.04
C PHE A 136 15.36 -19.37 -17.52
N GLN A 137 14.08 -19.33 -17.89
CA GLN A 137 13.65 -18.95 -19.24
C GLN A 137 13.01 -17.55 -19.21
N PRO A 138 13.55 -16.56 -19.96
CA PRO A 138 13.09 -15.17 -19.90
C PRO A 138 11.61 -14.96 -20.25
N PHE A 139 11.03 -15.86 -21.04
CA PHE A 139 9.64 -15.78 -21.51
C PHE A 139 8.67 -16.66 -20.70
N GLN A 140 9.18 -17.35 -19.68
CA GLN A 140 8.36 -18.19 -18.83
C GLN A 140 7.70 -17.32 -17.75
N ASN A 141 6.38 -17.20 -17.83
CA ASN A 141 5.59 -16.37 -16.92
C ASN A 141 5.38 -17.00 -15.54
N GLN A 142 5.53 -18.32 -15.45
CA GLN A 142 5.30 -19.10 -14.22
C GLN A 142 6.61 -19.37 -13.50
N LEU A 143 6.62 -19.21 -12.19
CA LEU A 143 7.77 -19.62 -11.39
C LEU A 143 7.80 -21.14 -11.26
N PRO A 144 8.99 -21.72 -10.99
CA PRO A 144 9.10 -23.11 -10.57
C PRO A 144 8.15 -23.44 -9.42
N VAL A 145 7.60 -24.65 -9.42
CA VAL A 145 6.57 -25.12 -8.47
C VAL A 145 6.97 -24.88 -7.02
N ILE A 146 8.25 -25.04 -6.67
CA ILE A 146 8.75 -24.79 -5.31
C ILE A 146 8.52 -23.33 -4.87
N PHE A 147 8.70 -22.36 -5.76
CA PHE A 147 8.47 -20.95 -5.47
C PHE A 147 6.98 -20.61 -5.45
N GLU A 148 6.18 -21.17 -6.38
CA GLU A 148 4.72 -20.98 -6.38
C GLU A 148 4.07 -21.56 -5.11
N ASN A 149 4.56 -22.69 -4.60
CA ASN A 149 4.11 -23.28 -3.34
C ASN A 149 4.45 -22.39 -2.14
N ARG A 150 5.67 -21.83 -2.09
CA ARG A 150 6.07 -20.87 -1.05
C ARG A 150 5.19 -19.62 -1.08
N ILE A 151 4.95 -19.06 -2.26
CA ILE A 151 4.08 -17.89 -2.43
C ILE A 151 2.65 -18.21 -2.00
N THR A 152 2.14 -19.38 -2.37
CA THR A 152 0.80 -19.85 -1.99
C THR A 152 0.67 -20.05 -0.47
N SER A 153 1.70 -20.58 0.19
CA SER A 153 1.75 -20.68 1.65
C SER A 153 1.61 -19.31 2.33
N ILE A 154 2.41 -18.32 1.89
CA ILE A 154 2.32 -16.94 2.42
C ILE A 154 0.96 -16.31 2.08
N ARG A 155 0.47 -16.49 0.86
CA ARG A 155 -0.86 -16.03 0.41
C ARG A 155 -1.96 -16.54 1.33
N ASN A 156 -1.93 -17.82 1.71
CA ASN A 156 -2.92 -18.43 2.60
C ASN A 156 -2.86 -17.86 4.02
N LYS A 157 -1.65 -17.58 4.53
CA LYS A 157 -1.47 -16.91 5.84
C LYS A 157 -2.05 -15.49 5.82
N LEU A 158 -1.82 -14.75 4.74
CA LEU A 158 -2.42 -13.42 4.53
C LEU A 158 -3.94 -13.48 4.42
N ASP A 159 -4.48 -14.45 3.67
CA ASP A 159 -5.93 -14.66 3.55
C ASP A 159 -6.58 -14.89 4.91
N LYS A 160 -5.96 -15.73 5.74
CA LYS A 160 -6.46 -16.04 7.07
C LYS A 160 -6.58 -14.76 7.92
N LEU A 161 -5.58 -13.87 7.89
CA LEU A 161 -5.64 -12.59 8.62
C LEU A 161 -6.80 -11.70 8.17
N VAL A 162 -7.05 -11.62 6.86
CA VAL A 162 -8.15 -10.82 6.32
C VAL A 162 -9.50 -11.45 6.67
N GLN A 163 -9.62 -12.77 6.55
CA GLN A 163 -10.83 -13.52 6.89
C GLN A 163 -11.17 -13.39 8.39
N GLU A 164 -10.20 -13.52 9.29
CA GLU A 164 -10.40 -13.32 10.73
C GLU A 164 -10.90 -11.89 11.03
N THR A 165 -10.31 -10.89 10.37
CA THR A 165 -10.76 -9.49 10.50
C THR A 165 -12.18 -9.31 9.99
N HIS A 166 -12.51 -9.93 8.86
CA HIS A 166 -13.84 -9.89 8.26
C HIS A 166 -14.89 -10.59 9.13
N GLU A 167 -14.59 -11.77 9.68
CA GLU A 167 -15.48 -12.49 10.60
C GLU A 167 -15.78 -11.65 11.85
N ASN A 168 -14.76 -10.98 12.41
CA ASN A 168 -14.94 -10.07 13.53
C ASN A 168 -15.79 -8.84 13.14
N TYR A 169 -15.60 -8.31 11.93
CA TYR A 169 -16.44 -7.22 11.41
C TYR A 169 -17.90 -7.63 11.28
N LEU A 170 -18.19 -8.82 10.73
CA LEU A 170 -19.56 -9.35 10.62
C LEU A 170 -20.25 -9.44 11.97
N LYS A 171 -19.55 -9.90 13.02
CA LYS A 171 -20.07 -9.92 14.40
C LYS A 171 -20.41 -8.52 14.90
N LEU A 172 -19.57 -7.53 14.62
CA LEU A 172 -19.80 -6.15 15.05
C LEU A 172 -21.05 -5.52 14.40
N ILE A 173 -21.35 -5.89 13.15
CA ILE A 173 -22.53 -5.39 12.43
C ILE A 173 -23.74 -6.33 12.50
N GLN A 174 -23.67 -7.43 13.27
CA GLN A 174 -24.71 -8.45 13.41
C GLN A 174 -25.15 -9.07 12.07
N GLN A 175 -24.17 -9.41 11.22
CA GLN A 175 -24.37 -10.02 9.89
C GLN A 175 -23.61 -11.35 9.74
N GLU A 176 -23.49 -12.13 10.80
CA GLU A 176 -22.74 -13.39 10.82
C GLU A 176 -23.28 -14.42 9.80
N SER A 177 -24.57 -14.35 9.46
CA SER A 177 -25.19 -15.18 8.42
C SER A 177 -24.54 -15.00 7.04
N PHE A 178 -23.91 -13.84 6.77
CA PHE A 178 -23.18 -13.62 5.53
C PHE A 178 -21.93 -14.49 5.39
N LEU A 179 -21.43 -15.08 6.48
CA LEU A 179 -20.19 -15.85 6.46
C LEU A 179 -20.25 -17.07 5.53
N GLU A 180 -21.42 -17.71 5.41
CA GLU A 180 -21.63 -18.84 4.50
C GLU A 180 -21.43 -18.40 3.03
N HIS A 181 -22.07 -17.30 2.64
CA HIS A 181 -21.91 -16.71 1.31
C HIS A 181 -20.49 -16.22 1.06
N SER A 182 -19.86 -15.61 2.07
CA SER A 182 -18.47 -15.18 1.98
C SER A 182 -17.55 -16.35 1.64
N LYS A 183 -17.75 -17.52 2.26
CA LYS A 183 -16.95 -18.74 2.06
C LYS A 183 -17.18 -19.39 0.71
N GLU A 184 -18.44 -19.42 0.26
CA GLU A 184 -18.83 -20.00 -1.03
C GLU A 184 -18.29 -19.18 -2.21
N PHE A 185 -18.47 -17.85 -2.17
CA PHE A 185 -18.16 -16.96 -3.29
C PHE A 185 -16.80 -16.27 -3.19
N LYS A 186 -16.07 -16.44 -2.08
CA LYS A 186 -14.80 -15.75 -1.78
C LYS A 186 -14.92 -14.22 -1.82
N ILE A 187 -16.04 -13.69 -1.32
CA ILE A 187 -16.34 -12.26 -1.26
C ILE A 187 -16.36 -11.73 0.17
N TYR A 188 -16.03 -10.45 0.34
CA TYR A 188 -16.26 -9.75 1.60
C TYR A 188 -17.61 -9.04 1.59
N PHE A 189 -18.10 -8.72 2.79
CA PHE A 189 -19.30 -7.92 2.96
C PHE A 189 -19.12 -6.56 2.27
N PRO A 190 -20.13 -5.99 1.58
CA PRO A 190 -19.94 -4.81 0.73
C PRO A 190 -19.39 -3.57 1.43
N THR A 191 -19.64 -3.42 2.73
CA THR A 191 -19.14 -2.29 3.54
C THR A 191 -17.88 -2.63 4.33
N PHE A 192 -17.32 -3.84 4.18
CA PHE A 192 -16.07 -4.21 4.81
C PHE A 192 -14.92 -3.49 4.11
N ASP A 193 -14.26 -2.60 4.85
CA ASP A 193 -13.03 -1.97 4.40
C ASP A 193 -11.84 -2.89 4.72
N GLN A 194 -11.19 -3.39 3.69
CA GLN A 194 -9.98 -4.22 3.79
C GLN A 194 -8.83 -3.50 4.54
N ASN A 195 -8.88 -2.18 4.65
CA ASN A 195 -7.91 -1.39 5.40
C ASN A 195 -8.06 -1.54 6.92
N PHE A 196 -9.14 -2.17 7.41
CA PHE A 196 -9.27 -2.56 8.81
C PHE A 196 -8.30 -3.67 9.23
N VAL A 197 -7.80 -4.45 8.27
CA VAL A 197 -6.81 -5.49 8.54
C VAL A 197 -5.53 -4.82 9.02
N GLN A 198 -4.97 -5.28 10.13
CA GLN A 198 -3.75 -4.70 10.68
C GLN A 198 -2.54 -4.95 9.77
N ASP A 199 -1.60 -4.02 9.81
CA ASP A 199 -0.29 -4.20 9.18
C ASP A 199 0.49 -5.34 9.86
N ILE A 200 1.35 -5.99 9.09
CA ILE A 200 2.28 -6.98 9.63
C ILE A 200 3.50 -6.23 10.11
N THR A 201 3.79 -6.35 11.40
CA THR A 201 5.00 -5.78 11.97
C THR A 201 6.21 -6.61 11.53
N PRO A 202 7.27 -5.99 11.00
CA PRO A 202 8.46 -6.73 10.62
C PRO A 202 9.08 -7.38 11.86
N ILE A 203 9.78 -8.50 11.69
CA ILE A 203 10.63 -9.01 12.78
C ILE A 203 11.68 -7.96 13.17
N LEU A 204 12.05 -7.95 14.45
CA LEU A 204 13.11 -7.07 14.92
C LEU A 204 14.41 -7.46 14.22
N LEU A 205 14.94 -6.53 13.43
CA LEU A 205 16.24 -6.70 12.80
C LEU A 205 17.34 -6.36 13.81
N PRO A 206 18.50 -7.04 13.75
CA PRO A 206 19.63 -6.78 14.65
C PRO A 206 20.32 -5.42 14.42
N PHE A 207 19.73 -4.54 13.61
CA PHE A 207 20.23 -3.21 13.31
C PHE A 207 19.06 -2.26 13.03
N GLN A 208 19.29 -0.97 13.27
CA GLN A 208 18.33 0.08 12.99
C GLN A 208 18.47 0.53 11.52
N ILE A 209 17.35 0.57 10.79
CA ILE A 209 17.33 1.01 9.38
C ILE A 209 17.32 2.55 9.27
N TYR A 210 16.63 3.21 10.21
CA TYR A 210 16.41 4.66 10.22
C TYR A 210 16.83 5.24 11.56
N SER A 211 17.62 6.33 11.54
CA SER A 211 17.96 7.04 12.78
C SER A 211 16.71 7.62 13.45
N ASP A 212 16.78 7.86 14.76
CA ASP A 212 15.67 8.43 15.54
C ASP A 212 15.15 9.74 14.91
N GLU A 213 16.05 10.58 14.40
CA GLU A 213 15.69 11.81 13.67
C GLU A 213 14.84 11.54 12.42
N GLN A 214 15.19 10.51 11.63
CA GLN A 214 14.43 10.14 10.44
C GLN A 214 13.07 9.58 10.81
N GLN A 215 12.97 8.85 11.92
CA GLN A 215 11.70 8.34 12.44
C GLN A 215 10.77 9.48 12.85
N ASP A 216 11.30 10.47 13.58
CA ASP A 216 10.56 11.67 13.98
C ASP A 216 10.13 12.49 12.76
N GLN A 217 10.98 12.61 11.74
CA GLN A 217 10.63 13.29 10.48
C GLN A 217 9.49 12.57 9.76
N ILE A 218 9.52 11.24 9.65
CA ILE A 218 8.44 10.46 9.01
C ILE A 218 7.14 10.64 9.79
N LYS A 219 7.19 10.60 11.11
CA LYS A 219 6.03 10.82 11.99
C LYS A 219 5.43 12.22 11.75
N GLN A 220 6.26 13.25 11.73
CA GLN A 220 5.81 14.62 11.43
C GLN A 220 5.18 14.73 10.05
N ILE A 221 5.77 14.09 9.02
CA ILE A 221 5.22 14.07 7.66
C ILE A 221 3.80 13.49 7.67
N VAL A 222 3.58 12.39 8.39
CA VAL A 222 2.27 11.74 8.49
C VAL A 222 1.26 12.63 9.18
N GLU A 223 1.60 13.14 10.38
CA GLU A 223 0.72 14.01 11.15
C GLU A 223 0.32 15.27 10.38
N ILE A 224 1.28 15.93 9.72
CA ILE A 224 1.04 17.13 8.92
C ILE A 224 0.23 16.80 7.67
N THR A 225 0.51 15.68 7.01
CA THR A 225 -0.25 15.23 5.84
C THR A 225 -1.72 15.03 6.21
N ILE A 226 -2.00 14.28 7.28
CA ILE A 226 -3.39 14.01 7.66
C ILE A 226 -4.11 15.30 8.05
N LYS A 227 -3.46 16.15 8.86
CA LYS A 227 -4.01 17.46 9.24
C LYS A 227 -4.34 18.30 8.02
N TYR A 228 -3.47 18.31 7.00
CA TYR A 228 -3.67 19.06 5.78
C TYR A 228 -4.88 18.60 4.97
N PHE A 229 -5.05 17.27 4.78
CA PHE A 229 -6.22 16.71 4.11
C PHE A 229 -7.52 16.91 4.89
N ASN A 230 -7.46 16.84 6.23
CA ASN A 230 -8.62 17.09 7.09
C ASN A 230 -9.06 18.55 7.06
N GLN A 231 -8.12 19.50 7.19
CA GLN A 231 -8.42 20.93 7.11
C GLN A 231 -9.03 21.34 5.77
N ARG A 232 -8.54 20.78 4.66
CA ARG A 232 -9.06 21.08 3.34
C ARG A 232 -10.35 20.33 2.98
N SER A 233 -10.77 19.36 3.80
CA SER A 233 -11.91 18.49 3.52
C SER A 233 -11.83 17.72 2.17
N VAL A 234 -10.66 17.66 1.53
CA VAL A 234 -10.43 16.92 0.28
C VAL A 234 -9.81 15.55 0.54
N SER A 235 -9.96 14.62 -0.40
CA SER A 235 -9.31 13.29 -0.32
C SER A 235 -8.15 13.13 -1.31
N PHE A 236 -7.85 14.17 -2.10
CA PHE A 236 -6.76 14.17 -3.07
C PHE A 236 -6.11 15.54 -3.21
N ILE A 237 -4.84 15.57 -3.59
CA ILE A 237 -4.11 16.79 -3.97
C ILE A 237 -2.97 16.49 -4.96
N PHE A 238 -2.54 17.47 -5.75
CA PHE A 238 -1.30 17.37 -6.52
C PHE A 238 -0.07 17.16 -5.62
N TYR A 239 0.83 16.27 -6.06
CA TYR A 239 2.04 15.87 -5.36
C TYR A 239 2.92 17.05 -4.99
N ASN A 240 3.16 17.97 -5.92
CA ASN A 240 3.99 19.15 -5.67
C ASN A 240 3.41 20.06 -4.57
N ASN A 241 2.08 20.18 -4.51
CA ASN A 241 1.41 21.00 -3.49
C ASN A 241 1.57 20.38 -2.10
N LEU A 242 1.47 19.05 -2.00
CA LEU A 242 1.74 18.35 -0.75
C LEU A 242 3.20 18.51 -0.33
N VAL A 243 4.16 18.32 -1.24
CA VAL A 243 5.60 18.48 -0.95
C VAL A 243 5.91 19.90 -0.48
N GLN A 244 5.39 20.93 -1.16
CA GLN A 244 5.56 22.32 -0.74
C GLN A 244 4.96 22.58 0.64
N HIS A 245 3.75 22.07 0.90
CA HIS A 245 3.12 22.21 2.22
C HIS A 245 3.97 21.57 3.32
N LEU A 246 4.49 20.37 3.09
CA LEU A 246 5.35 19.67 4.04
C LEU A 246 6.67 20.42 4.28
N LEU A 247 7.32 20.92 3.22
CA LEU A 247 8.57 21.68 3.34
C LEU A 247 8.41 22.99 4.12
N ASN A 248 7.22 23.62 4.04
CA ASN A 248 6.91 24.80 4.83
C ASN A 248 6.73 24.51 6.34
N LYS A 249 6.52 23.25 6.71
CA LYS A 249 6.29 22.83 8.10
C LYS A 249 7.47 22.08 8.70
N ILE A 250 8.22 21.35 7.88
CA ILE A 250 9.37 20.55 8.29
C ILE A 250 10.58 21.04 7.49
N PRO A 251 11.53 21.76 8.12
CA PRO A 251 12.69 22.30 7.42
C PRO A 251 13.63 21.15 7.02
N MET A 252 13.60 20.77 5.74
CA MET A 252 14.52 19.79 5.17
C MET A 252 14.73 20.02 3.68
N ASN A 253 15.72 19.33 3.11
CA ASN A 253 15.95 19.35 1.66
C ASN A 253 14.78 18.67 0.91
N LYS A 254 14.37 19.25 -0.23
CA LYS A 254 13.29 18.73 -1.07
C LYS A 254 13.49 17.27 -1.47
N ASP A 255 14.70 16.86 -1.83
CA ASP A 255 14.99 15.48 -2.24
C ASP A 255 14.82 14.50 -1.07
N ILE A 256 15.12 14.95 0.15
CA ILE A 256 14.91 14.15 1.37
C ILE A 256 13.41 14.02 1.63
N MET A 257 12.65 15.13 1.57
CA MET A 257 11.20 15.13 1.71
C MET A 257 10.53 14.17 0.72
N GLU A 258 10.88 14.26 -0.56
CA GLU A 258 10.34 13.39 -1.59
C GLU A 258 10.71 11.91 -1.35
N LYS A 259 11.92 11.62 -0.88
CA LYS A 259 12.32 10.25 -0.53
C LYS A 259 11.51 9.69 0.63
N LEU A 260 11.30 10.47 1.70
CA LEU A 260 10.52 10.05 2.87
C LEU A 260 9.02 9.91 2.54
N LEU A 261 8.47 10.81 1.71
CA LEU A 261 7.09 10.72 1.25
C LEU A 261 6.86 9.49 0.36
N MET A 262 7.77 9.23 -0.58
CA MET A 262 7.72 8.01 -1.41
C MET A 262 7.92 6.74 -0.60
N PHE A 263 8.70 6.80 0.48
CA PHE A 263 8.84 5.71 1.43
C PHE A 263 7.50 5.42 2.12
N LEU A 264 6.84 6.44 2.66
CA LEU A 264 5.54 6.30 3.34
C LEU A 264 4.47 5.69 2.42
N ILE A 265 4.39 6.15 1.17
CA ILE A 265 3.44 5.64 0.16
C ILE A 265 3.67 4.16 -0.15
N LYS A 266 4.93 3.69 -0.12
CA LYS A 266 5.27 2.29 -0.37
C LYS A 266 5.09 1.41 0.86
N LEU A 267 5.27 1.97 2.04
CA LEU A 267 5.10 1.25 3.30
C LEU A 267 3.62 1.08 3.63
N GLN A 268 2.84 2.14 3.46
CA GLN A 268 1.40 2.19 3.75
C GLN A 268 0.61 2.62 2.51
N PRO A 269 0.55 1.76 1.48
CA PRO A 269 -0.16 2.06 0.24
C PRO A 269 -1.68 2.16 0.42
N ASP A 270 -2.21 1.57 1.50
CA ASP A 270 -3.63 1.67 1.86
C ASP A 270 -3.98 3.07 2.41
N PHE A 271 -2.99 3.77 2.98
CA PHE A 271 -3.13 5.10 3.56
C PHE A 271 -2.96 6.20 2.51
N LEU A 272 -1.81 6.20 1.84
CA LEU A 272 -1.41 7.24 0.90
C LEU A 272 -1.07 6.62 -0.46
N GLN A 273 -1.75 7.06 -1.50
CA GLN A 273 -1.57 6.53 -2.86
C GLN A 273 -1.17 7.65 -3.81
N ILE A 274 -0.30 7.33 -4.77
CA ILE A 274 -0.08 8.20 -5.93
C ILE A 274 -0.79 7.59 -7.13
N THR A 275 -1.73 8.36 -7.68
CA THR A 275 -2.35 8.06 -8.97
C THR A 275 -1.58 8.75 -10.10
N ASN A 276 -1.70 8.22 -11.32
CA ASN A 276 -1.05 8.68 -12.55
C ASN A 276 0.48 8.55 -12.66
N ALA A 277 1.20 8.12 -11.61
CA ALA A 277 2.66 7.95 -11.67
C ALA A 277 3.17 7.01 -12.77
N LYS A 278 2.36 6.01 -13.19
CA LYS A 278 2.72 5.09 -14.28
C LYS A 278 2.48 5.66 -15.69
N LYS A 279 1.60 6.65 -15.83
CA LYS A 279 1.20 7.24 -17.12
C LYS A 279 1.88 8.58 -17.39
N GLU A 280 2.23 9.33 -16.34
CA GLU A 280 2.81 10.66 -16.43
C GLU A 280 4.23 10.68 -15.84
N GLN A 281 5.22 11.01 -16.66
CA GLN A 281 6.62 11.14 -16.21
C GLN A 281 6.84 12.38 -15.34
N GLN A 282 6.01 13.43 -15.52
CA GLN A 282 6.14 14.67 -14.78
C GLN A 282 5.42 14.59 -13.42
N LYS A 283 6.19 14.71 -12.32
CA LYS A 283 5.66 14.69 -10.95
C LYS A 283 4.63 15.79 -10.66
N SER A 284 4.64 16.89 -11.42
CA SER A 284 3.67 17.98 -11.29
C SER A 284 2.23 17.54 -11.52
N LYS A 285 2.02 16.46 -12.27
CA LYS A 285 0.70 15.90 -12.57
C LYS A 285 0.31 14.72 -11.70
N TRP A 286 1.20 14.32 -10.79
CA TRP A 286 0.92 13.21 -9.88
C TRP A 286 -0.11 13.67 -8.84
N ILE A 287 -1.09 12.83 -8.55
CA ILE A 287 -2.13 13.11 -7.56
C ILE A 287 -1.95 12.16 -6.39
N VAL A 288 -1.76 12.72 -5.21
CA VAL A 288 -1.73 12.01 -3.94
C VAL A 288 -3.15 11.90 -3.41
N GLN A 289 -3.58 10.69 -3.08
CA GLN A 289 -4.87 10.40 -2.47
C GLN A 289 -4.67 9.87 -1.06
N ILE A 290 -5.52 10.29 -0.13
CA ILE A 290 -5.57 9.79 1.25
C ILE A 290 -6.82 8.95 1.43
N ASN A 291 -6.69 7.80 2.10
CA ASN A 291 -7.86 7.12 2.62
C ASN A 291 -8.24 7.69 4.00
N LYS A 292 -9.40 8.37 4.06
CA LYS A 292 -9.90 8.99 5.31
C LYS A 292 -10.53 7.99 6.28
N LEU A 293 -10.95 6.81 5.81
CA LEU A 293 -11.60 5.79 6.63
C LEU A 293 -10.60 5.07 7.55
N SER A 294 -9.33 5.05 7.14
CA SER A 294 -8.21 4.69 7.99
C SER A 294 -7.76 5.92 8.80
N THR A 295 -8.36 6.11 9.98
CA THR A 295 -8.20 7.30 10.83
C THR A 295 -6.82 7.45 11.50
N GLU A 296 -6.52 8.71 11.88
CA GLU A 296 -5.25 9.30 12.36
C GLU A 296 -4.42 8.48 13.36
N GLN A 297 -5.03 8.00 14.46
CA GLN A 297 -4.25 7.39 15.56
C GLN A 297 -3.73 6.00 15.21
N LYS A 298 -4.55 5.16 14.55
CA LYS A 298 -4.14 3.78 14.21
C LYS A 298 -2.95 3.78 13.26
N GLN A 299 -2.85 4.74 12.35
CA GLN A 299 -1.75 4.82 11.39
C GLN A 299 -0.46 5.32 12.02
N ILE A 300 -0.54 6.35 12.87
CA ILE A 300 0.63 6.84 13.61
C ILE A 300 1.16 5.74 14.55
N GLU A 301 0.28 5.00 15.21
CA GLU A 301 0.65 3.85 16.05
C GLU A 301 1.23 2.69 15.23
N GLN A 302 0.64 2.35 14.07
CA GLN A 302 1.19 1.35 13.16
C GLN A 302 2.57 1.75 12.66
N LEU A 303 2.79 3.02 12.33
CA LEU A 303 4.10 3.50 11.89
C LEU A 303 5.18 3.30 12.97
N LYS A 304 4.86 3.51 14.26
CA LYS A 304 5.79 3.20 15.35
C LYS A 304 6.30 1.76 15.27
N THR A 305 5.45 0.80 14.91
CA THR A 305 5.83 -0.62 14.84
C THR A 305 6.81 -0.97 13.71
N TYR A 306 7.04 -0.07 12.76
CA TYR A 306 8.04 -0.25 11.70
C TYR A 306 9.43 0.28 12.08
N PHE A 307 9.52 1.03 13.17
CA PHE A 307 10.70 1.78 13.56
C PHE A 307 11.28 1.37 14.92
N TYR A 308 10.50 0.63 15.72
CA TYR A 308 10.85 0.06 17.03
C TYR A 308 10.67 -1.46 17.03
#